data_AF-A0A0M6WZ01-F1
#
_entry.id   AF-A0A0M6WZ01-F1
#
_cell.length_a   1.000
_cell.length_b   1.000
_cell.length_c   1.000
_cell.angle_alpha   90.00
_cell.angle_beta   90.00
_cell.angle_gamma   90.00
#
_symmetry.space_group_name_H-M   'P 1'
#
loop_
_entity.id
_entity.type
_entity.pdbx_description
1 polymer ?
#
loop_
_entity_poly.entity_id
_entity_poly.type
_entity_poly.pdbx_seq_one_letter_code
_entity_poly.pdbx_strand_id
1 'polypeptide(L)'
;MNDLSDNPKEDGYNIVRLFLQYHPNAEADIQSKADKYSFCSDLAEKHLDEYKEPKKLAVWNIVELFSFGNFMELYELYYQMYPSFNYSDYLKSIKFIRNAAAHNNCILSTLRKPNSLKKFSKTKKLANILGKIPEFRELDNRDAMMKNPVIHDFVTLLFVYNDVMKVSATKKARNRKMEEICHLFCDEDGRIKILSIQIFCSRWLTRVLGKSRIPFIEQKSLEVFTRAVRALN
;
A
#
# COMPACT_ATOMS: atom_id res chain seq x y z
N MET A 1 10.35 9.96 4.08
CA MET A 1 10.78 10.96 5.08
C MET A 1 12.26 10.82 5.40
N ASN A 2 12.77 9.61 5.71
CA ASN A 2 14.21 9.41 5.94
C ASN A 2 15.06 9.91 4.76
N ASP A 3 14.79 9.43 3.54
CA ASP A 3 15.52 9.85 2.33
C ASP A 3 15.52 11.36 2.10
N LEU A 4 14.46 12.07 2.50
CA LEU A 4 14.40 13.53 2.41
C LEU A 4 15.21 14.20 3.53
N SER A 5 15.13 13.66 4.75
CA SER A 5 15.84 14.20 5.93
C SER A 5 17.35 14.02 5.81
N ASP A 6 17.78 12.93 5.15
CA ASP A 6 19.18 12.58 4.95
C ASP A 6 19.75 13.16 3.64
N ASN A 7 18.96 13.90 2.86
CA ASN A 7 19.39 14.49 1.59
C ASN A 7 19.91 15.92 1.79
N PRO A 8 21.23 16.16 1.71
CA PRO A 8 21.80 17.50 1.93
C PRO A 8 21.45 18.51 0.83
N LYS A 9 20.84 18.07 -0.29
CA LYS A 9 20.44 18.93 -1.42
C LYS A 9 19.00 19.38 -1.36
N GLU A 10 18.21 18.89 -0.40
CA GLU A 10 16.80 19.20 -0.26
C GLU A 10 16.51 19.76 1.13
N ASP A 11 15.79 20.88 1.19
CA ASP A 11 15.41 21.52 2.45
C ASP A 11 13.98 21.16 2.90
N GLY A 12 13.27 20.36 2.09
CA GLY A 12 11.89 19.95 2.33
C GLY A 12 10.87 21.01 1.92
N TYR A 13 11.29 22.16 1.42
CA TYR A 13 10.43 23.23 0.90
C TYR A 13 10.54 23.33 -0.62
N ASN A 14 11.75 23.15 -1.15
CA ASN A 14 12.03 23.27 -2.57
C ASN A 14 11.21 22.27 -3.40
N ILE A 15 11.18 20.99 -2.99
CA ILE A 15 10.37 19.97 -3.67
C ILE A 15 8.87 20.30 -3.67
N VAL A 16 8.36 20.90 -2.58
CA VAL A 16 6.94 21.28 -2.47
C VAL A 16 6.63 22.44 -3.41
N ARG A 17 7.48 23.46 -3.41
CA ARG A 17 7.34 24.61 -4.31
C ARG A 17 7.33 24.16 -5.78
N LEU A 18 8.26 23.28 -6.16
CA LEU A 18 8.32 22.71 -7.51
C LEU A 18 7.05 21.90 -7.80
N PHE A 19 6.59 21.07 -6.86
CA PHE A 19 5.37 20.29 -7.05
C PHE A 19 4.15 21.15 -7.33
N LEU A 20 3.88 22.16 -6.49
CA LEU A 20 2.72 23.03 -6.60
C LEU A 20 2.76 23.87 -7.89
N GLN A 21 3.95 24.31 -8.33
CA GLN A 21 4.13 25.02 -9.60
C GLN A 21 3.63 24.21 -10.81
N TYR A 22 3.81 22.89 -10.80
CA TYR A 22 3.39 22.01 -11.90
C TYR A 22 2.04 21.31 -11.65
N HIS A 23 1.47 21.43 -10.45
CA HIS A 23 0.21 20.77 -10.05
C HIS A 23 -0.75 21.78 -9.37
N PRO A 24 -1.25 22.80 -10.09
CA PRO A 24 -2.15 23.82 -9.52
C PRO A 24 -3.44 23.20 -8.95
N ASN A 25 -3.86 22.03 -9.46
CA ASN A 25 -5.00 21.30 -8.90
C ASN A 25 -4.78 20.85 -7.45
N ALA A 26 -3.53 20.54 -7.07
CA ALA A 26 -3.20 20.14 -5.70
C ALA A 26 -3.22 21.32 -4.73
N GLU A 27 -2.83 22.50 -5.21
CA GLU A 27 -2.95 23.77 -4.47
C GLU A 27 -4.42 24.13 -4.24
N ALA A 28 -5.25 24.07 -5.30
CA ALA A 28 -6.68 24.29 -5.19
C ALA A 28 -7.36 23.28 -4.22
N ASP A 29 -6.89 22.03 -4.17
CA ASP A 29 -7.39 21.02 -3.22
C ASP A 29 -7.03 21.38 -1.76
N ILE A 30 -5.84 21.93 -1.51
CA ILE A 30 -5.46 22.44 -0.18
C ILE A 30 -6.35 23.62 0.21
N GLN A 31 -6.51 24.61 -0.67
CA GLN A 31 -7.36 25.78 -0.41
C GLN A 31 -8.81 25.38 -0.12
N SER A 32 -9.36 24.48 -0.93
CA SER A 32 -10.71 23.91 -0.75
C SER A 32 -10.88 23.17 0.59
N LYS A 33 -9.82 22.58 1.13
CA LYS A 33 -9.82 21.92 2.46
C LYS A 33 -9.81 22.91 3.62
N ALA A 34 -9.21 24.07 3.46
CA ALA A 34 -9.31 25.17 4.43
C ALA A 34 -10.75 25.72 4.46
N ASP A 35 -11.37 25.88 3.28
CA ASP A 35 -12.70 26.48 3.16
C ASP A 35 -13.87 25.56 3.53
N LYS A 36 -13.62 24.25 3.66
CA LYS A 36 -14.65 23.24 3.97
C LYS A 36 -14.41 22.64 5.33
N TYR A 37 -15.48 22.41 6.08
CA TYR A 37 -15.41 21.60 7.29
C TYR A 37 -14.88 20.21 6.96
N SER A 38 -13.64 19.96 7.35
CA SER A 38 -12.94 18.70 7.15
C SER A 38 -12.05 18.46 8.36
N PHE A 39 -11.64 17.21 8.60
CA PHE A 39 -10.69 16.90 9.68
C PHE A 39 -9.34 17.62 9.54
N CYS A 40 -9.09 18.27 8.41
CA CYS A 40 -7.85 18.95 8.10
C CYS A 40 -8.02 20.46 7.88
N SER A 41 -9.20 21.04 8.15
CA SER A 41 -9.47 22.47 7.92
C SER A 41 -8.52 23.36 8.71
N ASP A 42 -8.39 23.11 10.02
CA ASP A 42 -7.55 23.91 10.92
C ASP A 42 -6.06 23.80 10.55
N LEU A 43 -5.65 22.65 10.00
CA LEU A 43 -4.28 22.44 9.53
C LEU A 43 -4.06 23.18 8.21
N ALA A 44 -5.01 23.09 7.28
CA ALA A 44 -4.95 23.79 6.00
C ALA A 44 -4.92 25.32 6.21
N GLU A 45 -5.78 25.88 7.07
CA GLU A 45 -5.82 27.31 7.38
C GLU A 45 -4.49 27.83 7.93
N LYS A 46 -3.84 27.10 8.84
CA LYS A 46 -2.51 27.47 9.39
C LYS A 46 -1.42 27.59 8.33
N HIS A 47 -1.62 26.90 7.22
CA HIS A 47 -0.67 26.80 6.13
C HIS A 47 -0.96 27.77 4.97
N LEU A 48 -2.03 28.55 5.09
CA LEU A 48 -2.36 29.63 4.16
C LEU A 48 -2.04 31.01 4.75
N ASP A 49 -1.78 31.98 3.89
CA ASP A 49 -1.70 33.39 4.27
C ASP A 49 -3.06 34.10 4.22
N GLU A 50 -3.07 35.40 4.46
CA GLU A 50 -4.28 36.24 4.43
C GLU A 50 -4.95 36.29 3.05
N TYR A 51 -4.23 35.93 1.98
CA TYR A 51 -4.72 35.86 0.61
C TYR A 51 -5.12 34.43 0.20
N LYS A 52 -5.10 33.47 1.15
CA LYS A 52 -5.29 32.03 0.90
C LYS A 52 -4.23 31.41 0.00
N GLU A 53 -3.07 32.04 -0.11
CA GLU A 53 -1.92 31.48 -0.82
C GLU A 53 -1.12 30.58 0.13
N PRO A 54 -0.55 29.47 -0.36
CA PRO A 54 0.32 28.62 0.44
C PRO A 54 1.51 29.41 1.00
N LYS A 55 1.54 29.61 2.33
CA LYS A 55 2.78 30.02 3.01
C LYS A 55 3.84 28.97 2.76
N LYS A 56 5.13 29.33 2.74
CA LYS A 56 6.26 28.41 2.54
C LYS A 56 6.01 27.00 3.12
N LEU A 57 5.53 26.07 2.29
CA LEU A 57 5.04 24.76 2.72
C LEU A 57 6.17 23.75 2.73
N ALA A 58 6.33 23.08 3.86
CA ALA A 58 7.25 21.96 3.97
C ALA A 58 6.56 20.64 3.62
N VAL A 59 7.34 19.64 3.22
CA VAL A 59 6.83 18.29 2.91
C VAL A 59 6.01 17.72 4.07
N TRP A 60 6.45 17.87 5.32
CA TRP A 60 5.71 17.33 6.48
C TRP A 60 4.34 18.00 6.70
N ASN A 61 4.15 19.24 6.24
CA ASN A 61 2.85 19.90 6.30
C ASN A 61 1.90 19.32 5.24
N ILE A 62 2.39 19.14 4.01
CA ILE A 62 1.54 18.73 2.89
C ILE A 62 1.21 17.25 2.87
N VAL A 63 2.04 16.38 3.45
CA VAL A 63 1.75 14.92 3.48
C VAL A 63 0.47 14.59 4.24
N GLU A 64 0.08 15.44 5.20
CA GLU A 64 -1.17 15.30 5.94
C GLU A 64 -2.36 15.88 5.17
N LEU A 65 -2.12 16.90 4.35
CA LEU A 65 -3.14 17.57 3.54
C LEU A 65 -3.37 16.88 2.20
N PHE A 66 -2.39 16.14 1.68
CA PHE A 66 -2.45 15.55 0.35
C PHE A 66 -3.35 14.34 0.30
N SER A 67 -4.11 14.25 -0.80
CA SER A 67 -4.63 12.96 -1.22
C SER A 67 -3.47 12.01 -1.49
N PHE A 68 -3.70 10.69 -1.38
CA PHE A 68 -2.66 9.73 -1.74
C PHE A 68 -2.25 9.81 -3.22
N GLY A 69 -3.14 10.32 -4.08
CA GLY A 69 -2.78 10.62 -5.48
C GLY A 69 -1.68 11.69 -5.54
N ASN A 70 -1.91 12.83 -4.89
CA ASN A 70 -0.94 13.93 -4.85
C ASN A 70 0.36 13.49 -4.16
N PHE A 71 0.27 12.67 -3.11
CA PHE A 71 1.45 12.09 -2.48
C PHE A 71 2.26 11.21 -3.45
N MET A 72 1.61 10.38 -4.28
CA MET A 72 2.31 9.57 -5.27
C MET A 72 3.04 10.43 -6.31
N GLU A 73 2.38 11.49 -6.80
CA GLU A 73 2.98 12.40 -7.77
C GLU A 73 4.16 13.18 -7.17
N LEU A 74 4.03 13.66 -5.93
CA LEU A 74 5.12 14.26 -5.17
C LEU A 74 6.29 13.28 -4.96
N TYR A 75 5.98 12.02 -4.64
CA TYR A 75 6.96 10.95 -4.49
C TYR A 75 7.71 10.73 -5.81
N GLU A 76 7.01 10.62 -6.93
CA GLU A 76 7.63 10.46 -8.25
C GLU A 76 8.52 11.65 -8.61
N LEU A 77 8.05 12.89 -8.37
CA LEU A 77 8.85 14.10 -8.59
C LEU A 77 10.16 14.07 -7.77
N TYR A 78 10.09 13.66 -6.50
CA TYR A 78 11.27 13.59 -5.64
C TYR A 78 12.33 12.63 -6.21
N TYR A 79 11.96 11.41 -6.59
CA TYR A 79 12.92 10.43 -7.12
C TYR A 79 13.30 10.65 -8.58
N GLN A 80 12.58 11.50 -9.32
CA GLN A 80 13.03 12.03 -10.59
C GLN A 80 14.16 13.06 -10.39
N MET A 81 14.01 13.96 -9.41
CA MET A 81 15.01 14.99 -9.12
C MET A 81 16.23 14.44 -8.38
N TYR A 82 16.02 13.47 -7.48
CA TYR A 82 17.07 12.82 -6.69
C TYR A 82 17.01 11.31 -6.90
N PRO A 83 17.61 10.79 -8.00
CA PRO A 83 17.54 9.37 -8.33
C PRO A 83 18.15 8.48 -7.24
N SER A 84 17.31 7.62 -6.66
CA SER A 84 17.70 6.56 -5.74
C SER A 84 16.66 5.43 -5.78
N PHE A 85 16.91 4.35 -5.04
CA PHE A 85 15.97 3.24 -4.95
C PHE A 85 14.62 3.74 -4.41
N ASN A 86 13.54 3.34 -5.08
CA ASN A 86 12.19 3.77 -4.74
C ASN A 86 11.13 2.72 -5.08
N TYR A 87 9.90 3.00 -4.66
CA TYR A 87 8.74 2.13 -4.77
C TYR A 87 7.72 2.60 -5.81
N SER A 88 8.04 3.54 -6.70
CA SER A 88 7.08 4.12 -7.66
C SER A 88 6.34 3.05 -8.48
N ASP A 89 7.05 2.00 -8.91
CA ASP A 89 6.50 0.84 -9.65
C ASP A 89 5.35 0.10 -8.92
N TYR A 90 5.23 0.28 -7.61
CA TYR A 90 4.29 -0.43 -6.75
C TYR A 90 3.14 0.46 -6.25
N LEU A 91 3.32 1.79 -6.27
CA LEU A 91 2.38 2.73 -5.64
C LEU A 91 0.97 2.67 -6.25
N LYS A 92 0.88 2.43 -7.56
CA LYS A 92 -0.41 2.30 -8.25
C LYS A 92 -1.23 1.10 -7.73
N SER A 93 -0.60 -0.06 -7.56
CA SER A 93 -1.24 -1.25 -6.99
C SER A 93 -1.67 -1.00 -5.54
N ILE A 94 -0.83 -0.34 -4.75
CA ILE A 94 -1.15 0.04 -3.37
C ILE A 94 -2.36 0.99 -3.33
N LYS A 95 -2.41 1.99 -4.22
CA LYS A 95 -3.56 2.90 -4.36
C LYS A 95 -4.84 2.14 -4.63
N PHE A 96 -4.82 1.18 -5.56
CA PHE A 96 -6.01 0.40 -5.91
C PHE A 96 -6.54 -0.44 -4.75
N ILE A 97 -5.69 -1.23 -4.09
CA ILE A 97 -6.16 -2.08 -2.98
C ILE A 97 -6.63 -1.26 -1.78
N ARG A 98 -5.94 -0.15 -1.46
CA ARG A 98 -6.31 0.77 -0.38
C ARG A 98 -7.67 1.41 -0.65
N ASN A 99 -7.86 1.93 -1.86
CA ASN A 99 -9.12 2.56 -2.25
C ASN A 99 -10.25 1.52 -2.31
N ALA A 100 -9.97 0.29 -2.75
CA ALA A 100 -10.97 -0.77 -2.76
C ALA A 100 -11.44 -1.13 -1.33
N ALA A 101 -10.51 -1.21 -0.39
CA ALA A 101 -10.81 -1.45 1.03
C ALA A 101 -11.56 -0.28 1.69
N ALA A 102 -11.20 0.97 1.36
CA ALA A 102 -11.80 2.16 1.97
C ALA A 102 -13.20 2.50 1.42
N HIS A 103 -13.45 2.26 0.14
CA HIS A 103 -14.70 2.65 -0.52
C HIS A 103 -15.72 1.52 -0.65
N ASN A 104 -15.52 0.38 0.03
CA ASN A 104 -16.35 -0.83 -0.11
C ASN A 104 -16.56 -1.25 -1.58
N ASN A 105 -15.66 -0.85 -2.49
CA ASN A 105 -15.70 -1.35 -3.86
C ASN A 105 -15.62 -2.87 -3.78
N CYS A 106 -16.46 -3.58 -4.53
CA CYS A 106 -16.56 -5.04 -4.46
C CYS A 106 -15.25 -5.74 -4.89
N ILE A 107 -14.29 -5.85 -3.97
CA ILE A 107 -13.09 -6.69 -4.08
C ILE A 107 -13.54 -8.11 -4.44
N LEU A 108 -14.62 -8.57 -3.82
CA LEU A 108 -15.25 -9.88 -4.04
C LEU A 108 -15.75 -10.09 -5.47
N SER A 109 -16.31 -9.06 -6.14
CA SER A 109 -16.80 -9.21 -7.51
C SER A 109 -15.66 -9.28 -8.53
N THR A 110 -14.54 -8.60 -8.24
CA THR A 110 -13.32 -8.61 -9.06
C THR A 110 -12.52 -9.90 -8.87
N LEU A 111 -12.52 -10.46 -7.67
CA LEU A 111 -11.93 -11.78 -7.38
C LEU A 111 -12.54 -12.89 -8.24
N ARG A 112 -13.85 -12.83 -8.53
CA ARG A 112 -14.58 -13.82 -9.34
C ARG A 112 -14.36 -13.67 -10.85
N LYS A 113 -13.81 -12.54 -11.31
CA LYS A 113 -13.62 -12.23 -12.75
C LYS A 113 -12.17 -11.80 -13.04
N PRO A 114 -11.21 -12.74 -13.10
CA PRO A 114 -9.82 -12.42 -13.46
C PRO A 114 -9.68 -11.86 -14.89
N ASN A 115 -10.68 -12.09 -15.76
CA ASN A 115 -10.66 -11.70 -17.17
C ASN A 115 -11.69 -10.60 -17.46
N SER A 116 -11.58 -9.46 -16.81
CA SER A 116 -12.24 -8.26 -17.34
C SER A 116 -11.56 -7.87 -18.66
N LEU A 117 -12.32 -7.40 -19.66
CA LEU A 117 -11.80 -6.90 -20.95
C LEU A 117 -10.76 -5.75 -20.81
N LYS A 118 -10.58 -5.22 -19.59
CA LYS A 118 -9.62 -4.16 -19.26
C LYS A 118 -8.23 -4.77 -19.06
N LYS A 119 -7.23 -4.22 -19.76
CA LYS A 119 -5.83 -4.64 -19.69
C LYS A 119 -5.26 -4.41 -18.28
N PHE A 120 -5.16 -5.46 -17.49
CA PHE A 120 -4.32 -5.50 -16.30
C PHE A 120 -2.86 -5.76 -16.70
N SER A 121 -1.92 -5.02 -16.12
CA SER A 121 -0.48 -5.25 -16.30
C SER A 121 0.17 -5.51 -14.95
N LYS A 122 0.75 -6.69 -14.79
CA LYS A 122 1.56 -7.04 -13.61
C LYS A 122 2.80 -6.15 -13.50
N THR A 123 3.19 -5.81 -12.28
CA THR A 123 4.46 -5.12 -12.00
C THR A 123 5.61 -6.08 -12.27
N LYS A 124 6.35 -5.85 -13.37
CA LYS A 124 7.46 -6.73 -13.82
C LYS A 124 8.53 -6.90 -12.73
N LYS A 125 8.87 -5.82 -12.03
CA LYS A 125 9.85 -5.82 -10.93
C LYS A 125 9.44 -6.77 -9.80
N LEU A 126 8.15 -6.77 -9.43
CA LEU A 126 7.59 -7.69 -8.44
C LEU A 126 7.69 -9.15 -8.90
N ALA A 127 7.25 -9.43 -10.14
CA ALA A 127 7.30 -10.78 -10.69
C ALA A 127 8.73 -11.34 -10.73
N ASN A 128 9.72 -10.51 -11.09
CA ASN A 128 11.13 -10.88 -11.10
C ASN A 128 11.67 -11.17 -9.69
N ILE A 129 11.30 -10.38 -8.69
CA ILE A 129 11.72 -10.60 -7.29
C ILE A 129 11.09 -11.89 -6.76
N LEU A 130 9.80 -12.09 -6.96
CA LEU A 130 9.11 -13.31 -6.51
C LEU A 130 9.67 -14.56 -7.19
N GLY A 131 10.03 -14.50 -8.48
CA GLY A 131 10.64 -15.61 -9.21
C GLY A 131 12.01 -16.05 -8.67
N LYS A 132 12.72 -15.18 -7.93
CA LYS A 132 14.00 -15.52 -7.29
C LYS A 132 13.85 -16.23 -5.94
N ILE A 133 12.64 -16.26 -5.37
CA ILE A 133 12.38 -16.89 -4.07
C ILE A 133 11.97 -18.35 -4.35
N PRO A 134 12.73 -19.37 -3.91
CA PRO A 134 12.46 -20.78 -4.20
C PRO A 134 11.02 -21.19 -3.87
N GLU A 135 10.52 -20.75 -2.71
CA GLU A 135 9.20 -21.05 -2.21
C GLU A 135 8.07 -20.48 -3.10
N PHE A 136 8.35 -19.42 -3.85
CA PHE A 136 7.44 -18.80 -4.84
C PHE A 136 7.62 -19.36 -6.24
N ARG A 137 8.83 -19.84 -6.55
CA ARG A 137 9.15 -20.48 -7.84
C ARG A 137 8.42 -21.81 -7.98
N GLU A 138 8.29 -22.54 -6.89
CA GLU A 138 7.64 -23.86 -6.79
C GLU A 138 6.10 -23.79 -6.70
N LEU A 139 5.49 -22.60 -6.81
CA LEU A 139 4.04 -22.48 -6.76
C LEU A 139 3.42 -22.81 -8.11
N ASP A 140 2.70 -23.92 -8.14
CA ASP A 140 1.80 -24.25 -9.23
C ASP A 140 0.84 -23.07 -9.45
N ASN A 141 0.64 -22.67 -10.71
CA ASN A 141 -0.23 -21.57 -11.12
C ASN A 141 0.17 -20.15 -10.67
N ARG A 142 1.42 -19.89 -10.23
CA ARG A 142 1.92 -18.53 -9.92
C ARG A 142 1.52 -17.49 -10.98
N ASP A 143 1.80 -17.77 -12.25
CA ASP A 143 1.52 -16.82 -13.33
C ASP A 143 0.01 -16.60 -13.56
N ALA A 144 -0.83 -17.57 -13.22
CA ALA A 144 -2.28 -17.41 -13.24
C ALA A 144 -2.78 -16.59 -12.04
N MET A 145 -2.24 -16.83 -10.84
CA MET A 145 -2.56 -16.06 -9.64
C MET A 145 -2.15 -14.59 -9.79
N MET A 146 -0.95 -14.33 -10.31
CA MET A 146 -0.42 -12.98 -10.51
C MET A 146 -1.09 -12.23 -11.68
N LYS A 147 -1.97 -12.88 -12.46
CA LYS A 147 -2.86 -12.22 -13.42
C LYS A 147 -4.13 -11.67 -12.77
N ASN A 148 -4.50 -12.14 -11.57
CA ASN A 148 -5.62 -11.60 -10.83
C ASN A 148 -5.22 -10.25 -10.20
N PRO A 149 -5.88 -9.12 -10.55
CA PRO A 149 -5.49 -7.80 -10.07
C PRO A 149 -5.54 -7.68 -8.54
N VAL A 150 -6.54 -8.28 -7.89
CA VAL A 150 -6.70 -8.22 -6.43
C VAL A 150 -5.56 -8.97 -5.75
N ILE A 151 -5.24 -10.18 -6.22
CA ILE A 151 -4.14 -10.98 -5.66
C ILE A 151 -2.83 -10.23 -5.89
N HIS A 152 -2.56 -9.75 -7.09
CA HIS A 152 -1.36 -9.00 -7.40
C HIS A 152 -1.20 -7.75 -6.50
N ASP A 153 -2.24 -6.93 -6.38
CA ASP A 153 -2.16 -5.68 -5.63
C ASP A 153 -2.02 -5.93 -4.12
N PHE A 154 -2.67 -6.98 -3.60
CA PHE A 154 -2.48 -7.43 -2.23
C PHE A 154 -1.05 -7.93 -1.98
N VAL A 155 -0.51 -8.75 -2.88
CA VAL A 155 0.88 -9.24 -2.83
C VAL A 155 1.87 -8.07 -2.88
N THR A 156 1.60 -7.09 -3.73
CA THR A 156 2.41 -5.86 -3.85
C THR A 156 2.45 -5.10 -2.53
N LEU A 157 1.29 -4.92 -1.89
CA LEU A 157 1.20 -4.26 -0.59
C LEU A 157 2.02 -4.98 0.49
N LEU A 158 1.90 -6.31 0.59
CA LEU A 158 2.65 -7.11 1.56
C LEU A 158 4.16 -7.05 1.31
N PHE A 159 4.57 -7.08 0.05
CA PHE A 159 5.98 -6.95 -0.35
C PHE A 159 6.57 -5.61 0.11
N VAL A 160 5.93 -4.50 -0.26
CA VAL A 160 6.41 -3.15 0.08
C VAL A 160 6.37 -2.93 1.59
N TYR A 161 5.30 -3.34 2.27
CA TYR A 161 5.20 -3.25 3.73
C TYR A 161 6.36 -3.98 4.43
N ASN A 162 6.67 -5.20 4.00
CA ASN A 162 7.72 -6.00 4.60
C ASN A 162 9.12 -5.39 4.39
N ASP A 163 9.37 -4.78 3.23
CA ASP A 163 10.64 -4.16 2.89
C ASP A 163 10.85 -2.82 3.61
N VAL A 164 9.83 -1.95 3.63
CA VAL A 164 9.85 -0.68 4.37
C VAL A 164 10.06 -0.91 5.87
N MET A 165 9.45 -1.97 6.43
CA MET A 165 9.53 -2.30 7.85
C MET A 165 10.71 -3.21 8.21
N LYS A 166 11.72 -3.33 7.34
CA LYS A 166 12.85 -4.26 7.53
C LYS A 166 13.81 -3.84 8.65
N VAL A 167 13.82 -2.56 9.03
CA VAL A 167 14.70 -2.02 10.07
C VAL A 167 14.42 -2.65 11.44
N SER A 168 15.47 -2.79 12.26
CA SER A 168 15.42 -3.48 13.56
C SER A 168 14.34 -2.93 14.49
N ALA A 169 14.16 -1.61 14.51
CA ALA A 169 13.17 -0.91 15.33
C ALA A 169 11.72 -1.32 15.04
N THR A 170 11.39 -1.63 13.78
CA THR A 170 10.01 -1.95 13.37
C THR A 170 9.78 -3.45 13.15
N LYS A 171 10.84 -4.27 13.26
CA LYS A 171 10.81 -5.73 13.05
C LYS A 171 9.75 -6.45 13.89
N LYS A 172 9.60 -6.11 15.18
CA LYS A 172 8.61 -6.75 16.07
C LYS A 172 7.18 -6.44 15.64
N ALA A 173 6.87 -5.18 15.35
CA ALA A 173 5.56 -4.76 14.90
C ALA A 173 5.21 -5.38 13.54
N ARG A 174 6.17 -5.38 12.61
CA ARG A 174 6.05 -6.05 11.31
C ARG A 174 5.72 -7.52 11.48
N ASN A 175 6.52 -8.24 12.28
CA ASN A 175 6.35 -9.68 12.49
C ASN A 175 4.98 -9.99 13.10
N ARG A 176 4.55 -9.24 14.12
CA ARG A 176 3.22 -9.42 14.70
C ARG A 176 2.11 -9.19 13.67
N LYS A 177 2.17 -8.10 12.89
CA LYS A 177 1.16 -7.82 11.86
C LYS A 177 1.10 -8.91 10.79
N MET A 178 2.27 -9.41 10.42
CA MET A 178 2.43 -10.53 9.50
C MET A 178 1.83 -11.82 10.07
N GLU A 179 2.04 -12.14 11.35
CA GLU A 179 1.38 -13.26 12.06
C GLU A 179 -0.14 -13.11 12.05
N GLU A 180 -0.67 -11.93 12.39
CA GLU A 180 -2.12 -11.63 12.37
C GLU A 180 -2.73 -11.89 10.98
N ILE A 181 -2.08 -11.38 9.92
CA ILE A 181 -2.49 -11.62 8.53
C ILE A 181 -2.48 -13.12 8.23
N CYS A 182 -1.45 -13.84 8.69
CA CYS A 182 -1.36 -15.29 8.58
C CYS A 182 -2.58 -15.99 9.17
N HIS A 183 -2.96 -15.67 10.40
CA HIS A 183 -4.09 -16.28 11.10
C HIS A 183 -5.47 -15.92 10.50
N LEU A 184 -5.57 -14.77 9.84
CA LEU A 184 -6.77 -14.40 9.09
C LEU A 184 -6.97 -15.29 7.86
N PHE A 185 -5.88 -15.65 7.17
CA PHE A 185 -5.94 -16.45 5.95
C PHE A 185 -5.74 -17.96 6.18
N CYS A 186 -5.11 -18.36 7.28
CA CYS A 186 -4.75 -19.73 7.58
C CYS A 186 -5.29 -20.19 8.94
N ASP A 187 -5.55 -21.49 9.07
CA ASP A 187 -5.77 -22.19 10.32
C ASP A 187 -4.45 -22.49 11.04
N GLU A 188 -4.56 -23.13 12.19
CA GLU A 188 -3.45 -23.40 13.12
C GLU A 188 -2.39 -24.34 12.56
N ASP A 189 -2.77 -25.17 11.58
CA ASP A 189 -1.88 -26.07 10.85
C ASP A 189 -1.24 -25.41 9.62
N GLY A 190 -1.53 -24.12 9.39
CA GLY A 190 -1.11 -23.40 8.18
C GLY A 190 -1.92 -23.76 6.95
N ARG A 191 -3.05 -24.47 7.11
CA ARG A 191 -4.00 -24.77 6.03
C ARG A 191 -4.92 -23.57 5.86
N ILE A 192 -5.28 -23.27 4.63
CA ILE A 192 -5.87 -21.97 4.32
C ILE A 192 -7.40 -21.99 4.50
N LYS A 193 -7.95 -20.97 5.18
CA LYS A 193 -9.39 -20.78 5.44
C LYS A 193 -10.18 -20.25 4.22
N ILE A 194 -9.51 -19.56 3.28
CA ILE A 194 -10.11 -18.95 2.07
C ILE A 194 -9.29 -19.33 0.82
N LEU A 195 -9.92 -20.05 -0.13
CA LEU A 195 -9.24 -20.69 -1.26
C LEU A 195 -8.52 -19.74 -2.26
N SER A 196 -8.77 -18.42 -2.27
CA SER A 196 -8.24 -17.53 -3.32
C SER A 196 -6.90 -16.84 -3.00
N ILE A 197 -6.47 -16.79 -1.73
CA ILE A 197 -5.21 -16.16 -1.25
C ILE A 197 -4.18 -17.23 -0.79
N GLN A 198 -4.51 -18.50 -1.07
CA GLN A 198 -3.95 -19.73 -0.50
C GLN A 198 -2.44 -19.77 -0.29
N ILE A 199 -1.66 -19.51 -1.32
CA ILE A 199 -0.28 -20.02 -1.29
C ILE A 199 0.71 -18.92 -0.89
N PHE A 200 0.33 -17.66 -1.08
CA PHE A 200 1.20 -16.51 -0.88
C PHE A 200 1.46 -16.22 0.60
N CYS A 201 0.41 -16.17 1.42
CA CYS A 201 0.52 -15.78 2.82
C CYS A 201 1.32 -16.82 3.63
N SER A 202 1.00 -18.11 3.51
CA SER A 202 1.62 -19.17 4.33
C SER A 202 3.15 -19.26 4.15
N ARG A 203 3.65 -19.26 2.91
CA ARG A 203 5.09 -19.40 2.63
C ARG A 203 5.90 -18.11 2.87
N TRP A 204 5.36 -16.94 2.54
CA TRP A 204 6.04 -15.66 2.84
C TRP A 204 6.20 -15.44 4.35
N LEU A 205 5.17 -15.79 5.12
CA LEU A 205 5.11 -15.53 6.55
C LEU A 205 6.03 -16.45 7.36
N THR A 206 6.11 -17.72 6.98
CA THR A 206 7.08 -18.69 7.54
C THR A 206 8.51 -18.17 7.43
N ARG A 207 8.86 -17.55 6.29
CA ARG A 207 10.19 -16.98 6.03
C ARG A 207 10.46 -15.66 6.76
N VAL A 208 9.48 -14.77 6.87
CA VAL A 208 9.62 -13.48 7.59
C VAL A 208 9.74 -13.67 9.11
N LEU A 209 9.07 -14.70 9.64
CA LEU A 209 8.97 -14.96 11.08
C LEU A 209 10.03 -15.94 11.60
N GLY A 210 10.70 -16.70 10.72
CA GLY A 210 11.71 -17.69 11.13
C GLY A 210 11.16 -18.78 12.05
N LYS A 211 9.85 -19.04 12.00
CA LYS A 211 9.16 -20.03 12.84
C LYS A 211 8.63 -21.15 11.99
N SER A 212 8.79 -22.38 12.47
CA SER A 212 8.22 -23.58 11.84
C SER A 212 6.71 -23.73 12.09
N ARG A 213 6.13 -23.06 13.13
CA ARG A 213 4.70 -23.01 13.50
C ARG A 213 4.39 -21.77 14.37
N ILE A 214 3.19 -21.18 14.26
CA ILE A 214 2.76 -19.95 14.99
C ILE A 214 1.65 -20.29 16.02
N PRO A 215 1.67 -19.81 17.29
CA PRO A 215 0.70 -20.17 18.34
C PRO A 215 -0.58 -19.29 18.40
N PHE A 216 -1.62 -19.86 19.02
CA PHE A 216 -3.06 -19.54 19.11
C PHE A 216 -3.50 -18.30 19.92
N ILE A 217 -4.47 -17.48 19.43
CA ILE A 217 -5.38 -16.60 20.21
C ILE A 217 -6.74 -16.37 19.47
N GLU A 218 -7.85 -16.32 20.24
CA GLU A 218 -9.28 -16.29 19.91
C GLU A 218 -9.89 -14.99 19.28
N GLN A 219 -11.22 -14.98 19.11
CA GLN A 219 -11.99 -14.76 17.87
C GLN A 219 -13.04 -13.61 17.97
N LYS A 220 -13.53 -13.15 16.80
CA LYS A 220 -14.93 -12.74 16.43
C LYS A 220 -15.03 -11.39 15.68
N SER A 221 -14.87 -11.43 14.36
CA SER A 221 -15.39 -10.42 13.40
C SER A 221 -15.57 -11.00 11.97
N LEU A 222 -15.44 -12.33 11.79
CA LEU A 222 -15.17 -12.97 10.50
C LEU A 222 -16.42 -13.52 9.79
N GLU A 223 -17.61 -13.29 10.32
CA GLU A 223 -18.85 -13.95 9.85
C GLU A 223 -19.39 -13.36 8.53
N VAL A 224 -19.15 -12.07 8.27
CA VAL A 224 -19.66 -11.38 7.07
C VAL A 224 -18.86 -11.77 5.81
N PHE A 225 -17.54 -11.89 5.92
CA PHE A 225 -16.68 -12.29 4.80
C PHE A 225 -16.80 -13.80 4.49
N THR A 226 -17.01 -14.62 5.53
CA THR A 226 -17.20 -16.08 5.41
C THR A 226 -18.54 -16.44 4.77
N ARG A 227 -19.62 -15.69 5.05
CA ARG A 227 -20.94 -15.90 4.43
C ARG A 227 -20.96 -15.53 2.95
N ALA A 228 -20.23 -14.49 2.54
CA ALA A 228 -20.10 -14.11 1.13
C ALA A 228 -19.33 -15.13 0.29
N VAL A 229 -18.39 -15.88 0.90
CA VAL A 229 -17.62 -16.94 0.23
C VAL A 229 -18.37 -18.27 0.22
N ARG A 230 -19.18 -18.59 1.25
CA ARG A 230 -20.03 -19.80 1.26
C ARG A 230 -21.17 -19.75 0.24
N ALA A 231 -21.68 -18.56 -0.12
CA ALA A 231 -22.69 -18.40 -1.17
C ALA A 231 -22.12 -18.53 -2.60
N LEU A 232 -20.84 -18.83 -2.74
CA LEU A 232 -20.13 -19.00 -4.02
C LEU A 232 -19.79 -20.47 -4.34
N ASN A 233 -20.13 -21.41 -3.45
CA ASN A 233 -20.27 -22.84 -3.73
C ASN A 233 -21.75 -23.19 -3.86
#